data_AF-A0A7D7LGB4-F1
#
_entry.id   AF-A0A7D7LGB4-F1
#
_cell.length_a   1.000
_cell.length_b   1.000
_cell.length_c   1.000
_cell.angle_alpha   90.00
_cell.angle_beta   90.00
_cell.angle_gamma   90.00
#
_symmetry.space_group_name_H-M   'P 1'
#
loop_
_entity.id
_entity.type
_entity.pdbx_description
1 polymer ?
#
loop_
_entity_poly.entity_id
_entity_poly.type
_entity_poly.pdbx_seq_one_letter_code
_entity_poly.pdbx_strand_id
1 'polypeptide(L)'
;MPYFGLFLSDFSYRSTLLEIDQLQHGSFTQALLDGLRIAGAGNCATVERLDRYLQSTVPTINQTHQKNPQHPYATAEPATKLHLILLPDYATLADITQIKIDAYEAEVKGDWELAKQLWIRVNVAARGSDMQAIEAFSRIFLRQGESSAPPKNPEPLPNSGRSGISEPAPTAHQSELQVFQFEIVKVNASGQVVKRDTSKAEYFTEDLGNGVSLEMVYIPDGTFLMGTEDEEIERLVQKFGWDGFRREKPQHEVKVQSFFMGKYPVTQAQWKRVAALPKVNRDLKADPSKFKGDKRAVEQVSWNDAVEFCDRLSSLSKYANKQYRLPSEAEWEYACRASTNTPFHFGETITTELANFNGDSTYASEPKGKKCGETTEVGSFPPNGFGLYDMHGNVWEWCQDNRHDSYKGAPRDGSAWIDNDNQTRLLRGGSWFSNPENCRSACRLSFSCVSRYDLIGFRIVCAAGRTL
;
A
#
# COMPACT_ATOMS: atom_id res chain seq x y z
N MET A 1 29.90 -6.62 19.79
CA MET A 1 29.40 -6.49 18.41
C MET A 1 29.14 -7.89 17.90
N PRO A 2 27.91 -8.25 17.52
CA PRO A 2 27.66 -9.57 16.94
C PRO A 2 27.88 -9.52 15.43
N TYR A 3 28.81 -10.34 14.92
CA TYR A 3 29.23 -10.36 13.52
C TYR A 3 28.61 -11.56 12.76
N PHE A 4 28.45 -11.39 11.46
CA PHE A 4 28.27 -12.49 10.51
C PHE A 4 29.47 -12.46 9.56
N GLY A 5 30.16 -13.59 9.43
CA GLY A 5 31.34 -13.70 8.59
C GLY A 5 31.34 -15.02 7.83
N LEU A 6 31.65 -14.94 6.54
CA LEU A 6 31.98 -16.09 5.71
C LEU A 6 33.50 -16.20 5.64
N PHE A 7 34.03 -17.36 5.99
CA PHE A 7 35.46 -17.58 6.08
C PHE A 7 35.89 -18.73 5.18
N LEU A 8 37.10 -18.60 4.64
CA LEU A 8 37.82 -19.69 3.99
C LEU A 8 38.93 -20.12 4.94
N SER A 9 38.95 -21.38 5.35
CA SER A 9 40.18 -21.93 5.93
C SER A 9 41.10 -22.31 4.77
N ASP A 10 42.22 -21.59 4.62
CA ASP A 10 43.27 -21.93 3.66
C ASP A 10 44.58 -22.19 4.40
N PHE A 11 45.16 -23.38 4.19
CA PHE A 11 46.47 -23.77 4.72
C PHE A 11 47.59 -23.36 3.75
N SER A 12 47.59 -22.12 3.23
CA SER A 12 48.71 -21.63 2.41
C SER A 12 48.67 -20.11 2.17
N TYR A 13 49.58 -19.38 2.83
CA TYR A 13 49.88 -17.98 2.54
C TYR A 13 50.51 -17.85 1.13
N ARG A 14 49.71 -17.59 0.09
CA ARG A 14 50.15 -16.92 -1.17
C ARG A 14 48.95 -16.49 -2.01
N SER A 15 48.81 -15.18 -2.22
CA SER A 15 47.69 -14.49 -2.87
C SER A 15 47.50 -14.78 -4.36
N THR A 16 48.41 -15.51 -5.01
CA THR A 16 48.33 -15.88 -6.44
C THR A 16 47.61 -17.20 -6.72
N LEU A 17 47.19 -17.96 -5.69
CA LEU A 17 46.56 -19.28 -5.86
C LEU A 17 45.03 -19.24 -5.95
N LEU A 18 44.40 -18.13 -5.54
CA LEU A 18 42.95 -18.01 -5.41
C LEU A 18 42.22 -17.79 -6.73
N GLU A 19 42.87 -17.15 -7.71
CA GLU A 19 42.22 -16.75 -8.96
C GLU A 19 42.22 -17.89 -9.98
N ILE A 20 41.06 -18.15 -10.58
CA ILE A 20 40.91 -19.09 -11.68
C ILE A 20 40.84 -18.25 -12.96
N ASP A 21 41.87 -18.29 -13.79
CA ASP A 21 42.02 -17.42 -14.97
C ASP A 21 40.80 -17.44 -15.91
N GLN A 22 40.14 -18.60 -16.02
CA GLN A 22 38.93 -18.79 -16.85
C GLN A 22 37.68 -18.12 -16.27
N LEU A 23 37.64 -17.88 -14.96
CA LEU A 23 36.51 -17.30 -14.24
C LEU A 23 36.75 -15.82 -13.86
N GLN A 24 37.98 -15.32 -14.02
CA GLN A 24 38.41 -13.97 -13.59
C GLN A 24 38.21 -13.67 -12.10
N HIS A 25 37.99 -14.71 -11.28
CA HIS A 25 37.93 -14.65 -9.83
C HIS A 25 38.12 -16.06 -9.23
N GLY A 26 38.11 -16.17 -7.91
CA GLY A 26 38.28 -17.45 -7.22
C GLY A 26 37.03 -18.32 -7.14
N SER A 27 37.23 -19.58 -6.78
CA SER A 27 36.18 -20.61 -6.64
C SER A 27 35.13 -20.26 -5.59
N PHE A 28 35.55 -19.65 -4.48
CA PHE A 28 34.62 -19.13 -3.46
C PHE A 28 33.71 -18.03 -4.01
N THR A 29 34.29 -17.05 -4.72
CA THR A 29 33.51 -15.96 -5.33
C THR A 29 32.54 -16.50 -6.38
N GLN A 30 32.95 -17.49 -7.19
CA GLN A 30 32.07 -18.15 -8.14
C GLN A 30 30.90 -18.84 -7.45
N ALA A 31 31.18 -19.67 -6.44
CA ALA A 31 30.15 -20.38 -5.70
C ALA A 31 29.22 -19.43 -4.94
N LEU A 32 29.74 -18.31 -4.42
CA LEU A 32 28.94 -17.30 -3.74
C LEU A 32 28.00 -16.58 -4.71
N LEU A 33 28.50 -16.17 -5.88
CA LEU A 33 27.69 -15.53 -6.91
C LEU A 33 26.62 -16.49 -7.44
N ASP A 34 26.95 -17.76 -7.65
CA ASP A 34 25.99 -18.78 -8.09
C ASP A 34 24.95 -19.14 -7.01
N GLY A 35 25.36 -19.22 -5.75
CA GLY A 35 24.45 -19.47 -4.62
C GLY A 35 23.46 -18.32 -4.37
N LEU A 36 23.83 -17.10 -4.75
CA LEU A 36 22.99 -15.90 -4.65
C LEU A 36 22.28 -15.51 -5.95
N ARG A 37 22.47 -16.27 -7.05
CA ARG A 37 21.78 -16.02 -8.32
C ARG A 37 20.30 -16.37 -8.22
N ILE A 38 19.49 -15.54 -8.88
CA ILE A 38 18.02 -15.50 -8.85
C ILE A 38 17.38 -16.59 -9.76
N ALA A 39 18.19 -17.44 -10.43
CA ALA A 39 17.71 -18.56 -11.23
C ALA A 39 18.67 -19.76 -11.16
N GLY A 40 18.12 -20.99 -11.09
CA GLY A 40 18.86 -22.26 -11.08
C GLY A 40 18.84 -23.00 -9.74
N ALA A 41 19.53 -24.15 -9.68
CA ALA A 41 19.55 -25.06 -8.52
C ALA A 41 20.29 -24.50 -7.28
N GLY A 42 21.04 -23.40 -7.45
CA GLY A 42 21.83 -22.78 -6.38
C GLY A 42 21.08 -21.82 -5.47
N ASN A 43 19.81 -21.49 -5.75
CA ASN A 43 19.01 -20.49 -5.03
C ASN A 43 19.05 -20.65 -3.49
N CYS A 44 19.94 -19.95 -2.80
CA CYS A 44 20.12 -20.05 -1.35
C CYS A 44 19.41 -18.90 -0.63
N ALA A 45 18.13 -19.10 -0.30
CA ALA A 45 17.32 -18.07 0.33
C ALA A 45 17.70 -17.77 1.79
N THR A 46 18.47 -18.64 2.44
CA THR A 46 18.95 -18.49 3.83
C THR A 46 20.46 -18.61 3.93
N VAL A 47 21.03 -18.07 5.02
CA VAL A 47 22.46 -18.18 5.33
C VAL A 47 22.91 -19.64 5.42
N GLU A 48 22.11 -20.51 6.05
CA GLU A 48 22.41 -21.94 6.19
C GLU A 48 22.42 -22.68 4.83
N ARG A 49 21.46 -22.37 3.95
CA ARG A 49 21.45 -22.94 2.59
C ARG A 49 22.67 -22.49 1.80
N LEU A 50 23.06 -21.23 1.95
CA LEU A 50 24.26 -20.68 1.31
C LEU A 50 25.54 -21.33 1.84
N ASP A 51 25.67 -21.51 3.15
CA ASP A 51 26.82 -22.20 3.75
C ASP A 51 26.96 -23.64 3.25
N ARG A 52 25.86 -24.41 3.25
CA ARG A 52 25.83 -25.79 2.71
C ARG A 52 26.22 -25.82 1.23
N TYR A 53 25.70 -24.88 0.44
CA TYR A 53 26.01 -24.79 -0.98
C TYR A 53 27.49 -24.44 -1.22
N LEU A 54 28.06 -23.52 -0.45
CA LEU A 54 29.48 -23.18 -0.53
C LEU A 54 30.36 -24.38 -0.15
N GLN A 55 30.02 -25.11 0.92
CA GLN A 55 30.75 -26.29 1.38
C GLN A 55 30.81 -27.42 0.35
N SER A 56 29.76 -27.62 -0.46
CA SER A 56 29.76 -28.64 -1.53
C SER A 56 30.41 -28.14 -2.83
N THR A 57 30.19 -26.87 -3.17
CA THR A 57 30.49 -26.34 -4.51
C THR A 57 31.93 -25.88 -4.63
N VAL A 58 32.50 -25.24 -3.60
CA VAL A 58 33.89 -24.75 -3.63
C VAL A 58 34.90 -25.88 -3.83
N PRO A 59 34.82 -27.04 -3.12
CA PRO A 59 35.71 -28.16 -3.38
C PRO A 59 35.58 -28.72 -4.81
N THR A 60 34.35 -28.74 -5.35
CA THR A 60 34.06 -29.23 -6.71
C THR A 60 34.69 -28.33 -7.77
N ILE A 61 34.57 -27.00 -7.61
CA ILE A 61 35.22 -26.03 -8.50
C ILE A 61 36.75 -26.17 -8.41
N ASN A 62 37.29 -26.31 -7.19
CA ASN A 62 38.73 -26.49 -7.02
C ASN A 62 39.24 -27.78 -7.68
N GLN A 63 38.51 -28.89 -7.57
CA GLN A 63 38.85 -30.13 -8.26
C GLN A 63 38.81 -29.98 -9.79
N THR A 64 37.80 -29.28 -10.31
CA THR A 64 37.62 -29.06 -11.76
C THR A 64 38.73 -28.21 -12.35
N HIS A 65 39.20 -27.19 -11.63
CA HIS A 65 40.25 -26.28 -12.07
C HIS A 65 41.64 -26.62 -11.51
N GLN A 66 41.82 -27.83 -10.94
CA GLN A 66 43.09 -28.32 -10.38
C GLN A 66 43.73 -27.36 -9.35
N LYS A 67 42.89 -26.74 -8.51
CA LYS A 67 43.30 -25.85 -7.42
C LYS A 67 43.45 -26.63 -6.10
N ASN A 68 44.17 -26.03 -5.15
CA ASN A 68 44.28 -26.57 -3.81
C ASN A 68 42.89 -26.71 -3.15
N PRO A 69 42.67 -27.73 -2.30
CA PRO A 69 41.42 -27.88 -1.57
C PRO A 69 41.14 -26.66 -0.67
N GLN A 70 39.89 -26.21 -0.67
CA GLN A 70 39.42 -25.13 0.21
C GLN A 70 38.10 -25.54 0.84
N HIS A 71 37.95 -25.21 2.13
CA HIS A 71 36.79 -25.56 2.93
C HIS A 71 36.16 -24.28 3.47
N PRO A 72 35.13 -23.74 2.79
CA PRO A 72 34.42 -22.58 3.31
C PRO A 72 33.57 -22.98 4.52
N TYR A 73 33.40 -22.04 5.46
CA TYR A 73 32.44 -22.20 6.55
C TYR A 73 31.87 -20.83 6.95
N ALA A 74 30.62 -20.83 7.39
CA ALA A 74 29.95 -19.68 7.96
C ALA A 74 30.03 -19.71 9.50
N THR A 75 30.27 -18.55 10.12
CA THR A 75 30.08 -18.36 11.56
C THR A 75 29.06 -17.27 11.80
N ALA A 76 28.07 -17.55 12.67
CA ALA A 76 27.03 -16.59 13.01
C ALA A 76 26.80 -16.59 14.53
N GLU A 77 26.88 -15.41 15.14
CA GLU A 77 26.60 -15.22 16.57
C GLU A 77 25.42 -14.25 16.79
N PRO A 78 24.34 -14.67 17.48
CA PRO A 78 24.05 -16.05 17.92
C PRO A 78 23.79 -17.01 16.74
N ALA A 79 23.87 -18.33 16.98
CA ALA A 79 23.72 -19.38 15.96
C ALA A 79 22.41 -19.32 15.16
N THR A 80 21.33 -18.77 15.75
CA THR A 80 20.03 -18.53 15.09
C THR A 80 20.15 -17.60 13.88
N LYS A 81 21.26 -16.85 13.74
CA LYS A 81 21.54 -16.07 12.54
C LYS A 81 21.85 -16.91 11.29
N LEU A 82 22.10 -18.21 11.42
CA LEU A 82 22.21 -19.11 10.27
C LEU A 82 20.86 -19.28 9.56
N HIS A 83 19.74 -19.09 10.24
CA HIS A 83 18.41 -19.20 9.64
C HIS A 83 17.94 -17.89 8.98
N LEU A 84 18.77 -16.85 8.94
CA LEU A 84 18.38 -15.57 8.35
C LEU A 84 18.10 -15.69 6.85
N ILE A 85 16.95 -15.17 6.46
CA ILE A 85 16.56 -15.05 5.05
C ILE A 85 17.35 -13.93 4.40
N LEU A 86 18.12 -14.30 3.38
CA LEU A 86 18.89 -13.42 2.51
C LEU A 86 18.06 -12.98 1.31
N LEU A 87 17.19 -13.85 0.80
CA LEU A 87 16.36 -13.62 -0.38
C LEU A 87 14.88 -13.93 -0.05
N PRO A 88 14.09 -12.95 0.43
CA PRO A 88 12.72 -13.14 0.90
C PRO A 88 11.79 -13.80 -0.13
N ASP A 89 11.90 -13.44 -1.40
CA ASP A 89 11.05 -13.97 -2.47
C ASP A 89 11.28 -15.44 -2.81
N TYR A 90 12.35 -16.03 -2.25
CA TYR A 90 12.76 -17.41 -2.50
C TYR A 90 12.80 -18.26 -1.23
N ALA A 91 12.39 -17.68 -0.10
CA ALA A 91 12.25 -18.40 1.16
C ALA A 91 11.12 -19.43 1.02
N THR A 92 11.42 -20.68 1.39
CA THR A 92 10.42 -21.74 1.41
C THR A 92 9.61 -21.68 2.71
N LEU A 93 8.48 -22.38 2.75
CA LEU A 93 7.71 -22.55 3.99
C LEU A 93 8.55 -23.17 5.12
N ALA A 94 9.51 -24.05 4.81
CA ALA A 94 10.42 -24.63 5.79
C ALA A 94 11.38 -23.57 6.36
N ASP A 95 11.92 -22.69 5.52
CA ASP A 95 12.79 -21.58 5.95
C ASP A 95 12.03 -20.61 6.88
N ILE A 96 10.79 -20.28 6.53
CA ILE A 96 9.92 -19.43 7.35
C ILE A 96 9.60 -20.13 8.68
N THR A 97 9.28 -21.42 8.66
CA THR A 97 8.97 -22.20 9.87
C THR A 97 10.14 -22.24 10.84
N GLN A 98 11.37 -22.39 10.35
CA GLN A 98 12.55 -22.43 11.20
C GLN A 98 12.79 -21.10 11.92
N ILE A 99 12.59 -19.97 11.24
CA ILE A 99 12.74 -18.64 11.87
C ILE A 99 11.63 -18.40 12.91
N LYS A 100 10.42 -18.91 12.68
CA LYS A 100 9.34 -18.84 13.66
C LYS A 100 9.70 -19.58 14.94
N ILE A 101 10.28 -20.77 14.82
CA ILE A 101 10.78 -21.55 15.97
C ILE A 101 11.82 -20.74 16.74
N ASP A 102 12.82 -20.19 16.05
CA ASP A 102 13.85 -19.35 16.69
C ASP A 102 13.26 -18.10 17.36
N ALA A 103 12.25 -17.48 16.74
CA ALA A 103 11.58 -16.29 17.27
C ALA A 103 10.82 -16.63 18.56
N TYR A 104 10.10 -17.75 18.59
CA TYR A 104 9.44 -18.25 19.80
C TYR A 104 10.45 -18.61 20.90
N GLU A 105 11.57 -19.25 20.56
CA GLU A 105 12.62 -19.53 21.54
C GLU A 105 13.22 -18.26 22.13
N ALA A 106 13.40 -17.21 21.32
CA ALA A 106 13.87 -15.91 21.78
C ALA A 106 12.85 -15.24 22.73
N GLU A 107 11.53 -15.34 22.43
CA GLU A 107 10.47 -14.92 23.35
C GLU A 107 10.56 -15.68 24.69
N VAL A 108 10.72 -17.00 24.65
CA VAL A 108 10.80 -17.85 25.86
C VAL A 108 12.04 -17.53 26.70
N LYS A 109 13.17 -17.24 26.04
CA LYS A 109 14.43 -16.83 26.70
C LYS A 109 14.41 -15.38 27.19
N GLY A 110 13.36 -14.60 26.87
CA GLY A 110 13.23 -13.19 27.23
C GLY A 110 14.12 -12.25 26.41
N ASP A 111 14.69 -12.73 25.29
CA ASP A 111 15.46 -11.91 24.35
C ASP A 111 14.50 -11.25 23.35
N TRP A 112 13.80 -10.23 23.82
CA TRP A 112 12.70 -9.59 23.09
C TRP A 112 13.17 -8.84 21.84
N GLU A 113 14.40 -8.33 21.83
CA GLU A 113 14.96 -7.64 20.68
C GLU A 113 15.28 -8.64 19.56
N LEU A 114 15.87 -9.79 19.90
CA LEU A 114 16.07 -10.89 18.94
C LEU A 114 14.74 -11.43 18.43
N ALA A 115 13.76 -11.67 19.31
CA ALA A 115 12.43 -12.13 18.93
C ALA A 115 11.76 -11.16 17.93
N LYS A 116 11.80 -9.85 18.22
CA LYS A 116 11.25 -8.81 17.33
C LYS A 116 11.90 -8.85 15.95
N GLN A 117 13.23 -8.93 15.88
CA GLN A 117 13.95 -8.98 14.61
C GLN A 117 13.63 -10.23 13.80
N LEU A 118 13.48 -11.38 14.45
CA LEU A 118 13.11 -12.64 13.79
C LEU A 118 11.67 -12.59 13.26
N TRP A 119 10.72 -12.07 14.05
CA TRP A 119 9.33 -11.91 13.62
C TRP A 119 9.14 -10.93 12.46
N ILE A 120 9.91 -9.84 12.41
CA ILE A 120 9.95 -8.93 11.25
C ILE A 120 10.33 -9.70 9.99
N ARG A 121 11.34 -10.57 10.08
CA ARG A 121 11.83 -11.34 8.91
C ARG A 121 10.84 -12.40 8.47
N VAL A 122 10.15 -13.07 9.40
CA VAL A 122 9.02 -13.97 9.08
C VAL A 122 7.95 -13.19 8.32
N ASN A 123 7.57 -12.01 8.80
CA ASN A 123 6.53 -11.20 8.19
C ASN A 123 6.91 -10.73 6.78
N VAL A 124 8.16 -10.31 6.57
CA VAL A 124 8.68 -9.91 5.26
C VAL A 124 8.70 -11.10 4.29
N ALA A 125 9.21 -12.25 4.71
CA ALA A 125 9.27 -13.45 3.87
C ALA A 125 7.88 -14.00 3.53
N ALA A 126 6.91 -13.87 4.44
CA ALA A 126 5.52 -14.23 4.22
C ALA A 126 4.69 -13.10 3.57
N ARG A 127 5.33 -12.02 3.10
CA ARG A 127 4.67 -10.86 2.45
C ARG A 127 3.50 -10.29 3.25
N GLY A 128 3.63 -10.24 4.57
CA GLY A 128 2.61 -9.70 5.47
C GLY A 128 1.46 -10.65 5.81
N SER A 129 1.51 -11.92 5.40
CA SER A 129 0.40 -12.87 5.58
C SER A 129 0.55 -13.83 6.77
N ASP A 130 1.70 -13.84 7.47
CA ASP A 130 1.93 -14.76 8.59
C ASP A 130 1.29 -14.23 9.89
N MET A 131 0.15 -14.81 10.26
CA MET A 131 -0.61 -14.44 11.46
C MET A 131 0.17 -14.57 12.76
N GLN A 132 1.10 -15.53 12.87
CA GLN A 132 1.88 -15.72 14.10
C GLN A 132 2.91 -14.59 14.28
N ALA A 133 3.48 -14.08 13.19
CA ALA A 133 4.33 -12.90 13.21
C ALA A 133 3.56 -11.64 13.60
N ILE A 134 2.34 -11.50 13.09
CA ILE A 134 1.46 -10.38 13.41
C ILE A 134 1.11 -10.38 14.91
N GLU A 135 0.69 -11.53 15.44
CA GLU A 135 0.38 -11.69 16.86
C GLU A 135 1.61 -11.46 17.76
N ALA A 136 2.80 -11.87 17.30
CA ALA A 136 4.03 -11.66 18.04
C ALA A 136 4.37 -10.18 18.23
N PHE A 137 4.11 -9.32 17.23
CA PHE A 137 4.31 -7.88 17.40
C PHE A 137 3.42 -7.30 18.49
N SER A 138 2.17 -7.76 18.60
CA SER A 138 1.27 -7.37 19.68
C SER A 138 1.78 -7.83 21.06
N ARG A 139 2.26 -9.09 21.18
CA ARG A 139 2.84 -9.61 22.43
C ARG A 139 4.07 -8.82 22.87
N ILE A 140 4.96 -8.51 21.93
CA ILE A 140 6.20 -7.75 22.19
C ILE A 140 5.89 -6.30 22.55
N PHE A 141 4.91 -5.68 21.88
CA PHE A 141 4.49 -4.29 22.14
C PHE A 141 3.87 -4.11 23.53
N LEU A 142 2.96 -5.00 23.93
CA LEU A 142 2.30 -4.93 25.25
C LEU A 142 3.30 -4.99 26.41
N ARG A 143 4.37 -5.79 26.28
CA ARG A 143 5.41 -5.89 27.32
C ARG A 143 6.38 -4.71 27.35
N GLN A 144 6.66 -4.06 26.22
CA GLN A 144 7.45 -2.81 26.22
C GLN A 144 6.73 -1.68 26.98
N GLY A 145 5.39 -1.74 27.07
CA GLY A 145 4.59 -0.87 27.95
C GLY A 145 4.75 -1.19 29.44
N GLU A 146 4.80 -2.47 29.82
CA GLU A 146 4.92 -2.91 31.23
C GLU A 146 6.31 -2.65 31.84
N SER A 147 7.38 -2.67 31.05
CA SER A 147 8.76 -2.44 31.53
C SER A 147 9.07 -0.99 31.91
N SER A 148 8.10 -0.07 31.78
CA SER A 148 8.27 1.36 32.08
C SER A 148 7.64 1.83 33.40
N ALA A 149 6.99 0.92 34.15
CA ALA A 149 6.37 1.25 35.43
C ALA A 149 7.35 1.09 36.62
N PRO A 150 7.52 2.10 37.51
CA PRO A 150 8.35 1.96 38.70
C PRO A 150 7.69 1.02 39.73
N PRO A 151 8.47 0.31 40.56
CA PRO A 151 7.92 -0.66 41.50
C PRO A 151 7.13 0.06 42.60
N LYS A 152 5.84 -0.26 42.73
CA LYS A 152 5.01 0.21 43.83
C LYS A 152 5.24 -0.66 45.07
N ASN A 153 5.60 -0.02 46.19
CA ASN A 153 5.61 -0.65 47.51
C ASN A 153 4.19 -1.07 47.94
N PRO A 154 4.06 -2.13 48.76
CA PRO A 154 2.76 -2.68 49.14
C PRO A 154 2.23 -2.02 50.41
N GLU A 155 0.99 -1.53 50.38
CA GLU A 155 0.25 -1.12 51.58
C GLU A 155 -1.28 -1.32 51.38
N PRO A 156 -2.08 -1.42 52.45
CA PRO A 156 -2.70 -2.68 52.84
C PRO A 156 -4.21 -2.76 52.56
N LEU A 157 -4.71 -3.99 52.52
CA LEU A 157 -6.12 -4.35 52.35
C LEU A 157 -7.03 -3.76 53.44
N PRO A 158 -8.24 -3.31 53.06
CA PRO A 158 -9.40 -3.42 53.93
C PRO A 158 -10.46 -4.40 53.40
N ASN A 159 -10.87 -5.22 54.36
CA ASN A 159 -11.99 -6.16 54.43
C ASN A 159 -13.26 -5.84 53.64
N SER A 160 -13.66 -6.88 52.90
CA SER A 160 -14.98 -7.53 52.88
C SER A 160 -16.25 -6.67 53.02
N GLY A 161 -16.94 -6.52 51.90
CA GLY A 161 -18.37 -6.24 51.84
C GLY A 161 -18.93 -6.72 50.52
N ARG A 162 -19.35 -7.99 50.45
CA ARG A 162 -20.11 -8.54 49.32
C ARG A 162 -21.48 -7.87 49.26
N SER A 163 -21.79 -7.22 48.15
CA SER A 163 -23.14 -7.22 47.59
C SER A 163 -23.02 -7.22 46.08
N GLY A 164 -23.58 -8.25 45.46
CA GLY A 164 -23.43 -8.51 44.03
C GLY A 164 -24.22 -7.51 43.20
N ILE A 165 -23.52 -6.87 42.28
CA ILE A 165 -24.06 -6.44 41.00
C ILE A 165 -23.05 -6.96 39.98
N SER A 166 -23.48 -7.90 39.15
CA SER A 166 -22.70 -8.35 38.00
C SER A 166 -22.57 -7.18 37.03
N GLU A 167 -21.41 -6.52 37.03
CA GLU A 167 -20.98 -5.73 35.88
C GLU A 167 -20.83 -6.68 34.69
N PRO A 168 -21.51 -6.45 33.56
CA PRO A 168 -21.19 -7.19 32.35
C PRO A 168 -19.76 -6.82 31.94
N ALA A 169 -18.99 -7.85 31.58
CA ALA A 169 -17.70 -7.71 30.93
C ALA A 169 -17.77 -6.67 29.79
N PRO A 170 -16.70 -5.91 29.51
CA PRO A 170 -16.72 -4.92 28.45
C PRO A 170 -16.97 -5.64 27.12
N THR A 171 -18.21 -5.58 26.66
CA THR A 171 -18.63 -5.99 25.33
C THR A 171 -17.78 -5.21 24.35
N ALA A 172 -17.09 -5.92 23.46
CA ALA A 172 -16.49 -5.31 22.28
C ALA A 172 -17.60 -4.53 21.56
N HIS A 173 -17.56 -3.20 21.63
CA HIS A 173 -18.42 -2.35 20.82
C HIS A 173 -18.01 -2.57 19.36
N GLN A 174 -18.66 -3.52 18.68
CA GLN A 174 -18.82 -3.47 17.24
C GLN A 174 -19.54 -2.15 16.95
N SER A 175 -18.80 -1.14 16.52
CA SER A 175 -19.41 0.12 16.06
C SER A 175 -20.23 -0.22 14.82
N GLU A 176 -21.56 -0.24 14.94
CA GLU A 176 -22.47 -0.34 13.80
C GLU A 176 -22.14 0.77 12.79
N LEU A 177 -22.17 0.42 11.50
CA LEU A 177 -21.95 1.39 10.44
C LEU A 177 -23.09 2.42 10.43
N GLN A 178 -22.73 3.68 10.25
CA GLN A 178 -23.69 4.76 10.04
C GLN A 178 -24.18 4.73 8.58
N VAL A 179 -25.34 5.30 8.32
CA VAL A 179 -25.92 5.40 6.98
C VAL A 179 -26.15 6.87 6.64
N PHE A 180 -25.74 7.30 5.45
CA PHE A 180 -26.10 8.61 4.91
C PHE A 180 -26.83 8.46 3.57
N GLN A 181 -27.74 9.38 3.29
CA GLN A 181 -28.46 9.47 2.03
C GLN A 181 -27.86 10.56 1.15
N PHE A 182 -27.94 10.36 -0.16
CA PHE A 182 -27.45 11.31 -1.15
C PHE A 182 -28.22 11.16 -2.46
N GLU A 183 -28.08 12.15 -3.33
CA GLU A 183 -28.68 12.14 -4.65
C GLU A 183 -27.62 11.92 -5.73
N ILE A 184 -27.87 10.95 -6.61
CA ILE A 184 -27.06 10.65 -7.78
C ILE A 184 -27.66 11.38 -8.98
N VAL A 185 -26.82 12.04 -9.78
CA VAL A 185 -27.23 12.76 -10.98
C VAL A 185 -26.77 12.01 -12.23
N LYS A 186 -27.65 11.86 -13.21
CA LYS A 186 -27.31 11.36 -14.54
C LYS A 186 -27.60 12.41 -15.62
N VAL A 187 -26.71 12.52 -16.59
CA VAL A 187 -26.83 13.42 -17.75
C VAL A 187 -26.73 12.68 -19.07
N ASN A 188 -27.34 13.25 -20.11
CA ASN A 188 -27.16 12.81 -21.50
C ASN A 188 -25.90 13.46 -22.13
N ALA A 189 -25.62 13.15 -23.40
CA ALA A 189 -24.49 13.71 -24.16
C ALA A 189 -24.46 15.24 -24.29
N SER A 190 -25.58 15.95 -24.07
CA SER A 190 -25.63 17.42 -24.08
C SER A 190 -25.44 18.04 -22.69
N GLY A 191 -25.18 17.23 -21.66
CA GLY A 191 -24.99 17.68 -20.28
C GLY A 191 -26.29 18.02 -19.56
N GLN A 192 -27.45 17.68 -20.13
CA GLN A 192 -28.75 17.89 -19.49
C GLN A 192 -29.05 16.76 -18.52
N VAL A 193 -29.53 17.10 -17.32
CA VAL A 193 -29.96 16.12 -16.32
C VAL A 193 -31.15 15.33 -16.86
N VAL A 194 -30.97 14.01 -16.95
CA VAL A 194 -32.03 13.07 -17.38
C VAL A 194 -32.59 12.25 -16.23
N LYS A 195 -31.84 12.13 -15.12
CA LYS A 195 -32.28 11.38 -13.95
C LYS A 195 -31.63 11.90 -12.67
N ARG A 196 -32.41 11.88 -11.59
CA ARG A 196 -31.96 12.06 -10.20
C ARG A 196 -32.49 10.88 -9.39
N ASP A 197 -31.61 10.16 -8.73
CA ASP A 197 -31.96 9.01 -7.90
C ASP A 197 -31.45 9.24 -6.48
N THR A 198 -32.28 8.96 -5.47
CA THR A 198 -31.82 8.92 -4.08
C THR A 198 -31.19 7.56 -3.81
N SER A 199 -30.01 7.57 -3.19
CA SER A 199 -29.32 6.36 -2.73
C SER A 199 -28.85 6.55 -1.29
N LYS A 200 -28.30 5.48 -0.72
CA LYS A 200 -27.72 5.46 0.61
C LYS A 200 -26.42 4.67 0.59
N ALA A 201 -25.49 5.03 1.47
CA ALA A 201 -24.27 4.28 1.70
C ALA A 201 -23.98 4.16 3.19
N GLU A 202 -23.37 3.04 3.54
CA GLU A 202 -22.87 2.76 4.89
C GLU A 202 -21.46 3.34 5.04
N TYR A 203 -21.11 3.80 6.24
CA TYR A 203 -19.80 4.36 6.52
C TYR A 203 -19.47 4.28 8.01
N PHE A 204 -18.19 4.41 8.33
CA PHE A 204 -17.75 4.73 9.69
C PHE A 204 -16.96 6.03 9.71
N THR A 205 -16.78 6.60 10.90
CA THR A 205 -16.02 7.82 11.11
C THR A 205 -14.78 7.52 11.94
N GLU A 206 -13.60 7.86 11.43
CA GLU A 206 -12.37 7.87 12.21
C GLU A 206 -12.17 9.28 12.80
N ASP A 207 -12.09 9.38 14.12
CA ASP A 207 -11.86 10.64 14.84
C ASP A 207 -10.36 10.94 14.90
N LEU A 208 -9.94 12.05 14.26
CA LEU A 208 -8.55 12.52 14.24
C LEU A 208 -8.26 13.53 15.36
N GLY A 209 -9.24 13.74 16.25
CA GLY A 209 -9.21 14.71 17.34
C GLY A 209 -9.51 16.14 16.89
N ASN A 210 -9.82 17.00 17.87
CA ASN A 210 -10.12 18.42 17.68
C ASN A 210 -11.27 18.69 16.68
N GLY A 211 -12.28 17.83 16.65
CA GLY A 211 -13.44 17.97 15.77
C GLY A 211 -13.16 17.68 14.29
N VAL A 212 -11.97 17.18 13.95
CA VAL A 212 -11.62 16.73 12.60
C VAL A 212 -11.83 15.23 12.52
N SER A 213 -12.60 14.79 11.53
CA SER A 213 -12.89 13.39 11.31
C SER A 213 -12.72 12.98 9.85
N LEU A 214 -12.61 11.67 9.64
CA LEU A 214 -12.51 11.05 8.33
C LEU A 214 -13.68 10.07 8.15
N GLU A 215 -14.56 10.37 7.20
CA GLU A 215 -15.68 9.49 6.82
C GLU A 215 -15.20 8.44 5.81
N MET A 216 -15.35 7.17 6.16
CA MET A 216 -14.90 6.02 5.38
C MET A 216 -16.11 5.20 4.91
N VAL A 217 -16.45 5.30 3.63
CA VAL A 217 -17.63 4.70 3.00
C VAL A 217 -17.38 3.25 2.67
N TYR A 218 -18.33 2.38 2.98
CA TYR A 218 -18.32 0.97 2.62
C TYR A 218 -18.51 0.81 1.11
N ILE A 219 -17.55 0.15 0.48
CA ILE A 219 -17.56 -0.20 -0.93
C ILE A 219 -17.82 -1.71 -1.03
N PRO A 220 -18.94 -2.14 -1.63
CA PRO A 220 -19.28 -3.56 -1.73
C PRO A 220 -18.27 -4.30 -2.62
N ASP A 221 -18.13 -5.61 -2.42
CA ASP A 221 -17.40 -6.44 -3.37
C ASP A 221 -18.16 -6.52 -4.69
N GLY A 222 -17.43 -6.81 -5.76
CA GLY A 222 -18.04 -7.02 -7.05
C GLY A 222 -17.04 -7.22 -8.16
N THR A 223 -17.58 -7.28 -9.37
CA THR A 223 -16.82 -7.47 -10.59
C THR A 223 -17.14 -6.35 -11.56
N PHE A 224 -16.13 -5.82 -12.24
CA PHE A 224 -16.31 -4.78 -13.25
C PHE A 224 -15.32 -4.92 -14.40
N LEU A 225 -15.63 -4.25 -15.52
CA LEU A 225 -14.72 -4.09 -16.64
C LEU A 225 -13.82 -2.88 -16.40
N MET A 226 -12.53 -3.15 -16.14
CA MET A 226 -11.50 -2.13 -15.97
C MET A 226 -10.89 -1.76 -17.32
N GLY A 227 -10.67 -0.46 -17.52
CA GLY A 227 -10.19 0.09 -18.79
C GLY A 227 -11.29 0.51 -19.75
N THR A 228 -10.94 0.70 -21.02
CA THR A 228 -11.84 1.32 -22.02
C THR A 228 -11.99 0.40 -23.22
N GLU A 229 -13.23 0.29 -23.73
CA GLU A 229 -13.58 -0.46 -24.93
C GLU A 229 -12.82 0.05 -26.16
N ASP A 230 -12.58 -0.86 -27.11
CA ASP A 230 -11.75 -0.56 -28.28
C ASP A 230 -12.35 0.56 -29.14
N GLU A 231 -13.67 0.53 -29.35
CA GLU A 231 -14.42 1.53 -30.11
C GLU A 231 -14.34 2.92 -29.46
N GLU A 232 -14.46 2.98 -28.14
CA GLU A 232 -14.35 4.24 -27.40
C GLU A 232 -12.92 4.79 -27.46
N ILE A 233 -11.89 3.94 -27.41
CA ILE A 233 -10.50 4.37 -27.62
C ILE A 233 -10.33 4.99 -29.01
N GLU A 234 -10.82 4.35 -30.08
CA GLU A 234 -10.68 4.93 -31.42
C GLU A 234 -11.43 6.26 -31.54
N ARG A 235 -12.61 6.39 -30.93
CA ARG A 235 -13.35 7.66 -30.86
C ARG A 235 -12.53 8.74 -30.15
N LEU A 236 -11.91 8.42 -29.01
CA LEU A 236 -11.07 9.34 -28.24
C LEU A 236 -9.81 9.77 -29.01
N VAL A 237 -9.11 8.82 -29.63
CA VAL A 237 -7.92 9.10 -30.45
C VAL A 237 -8.29 10.00 -31.62
N GLN A 238 -9.40 9.74 -32.32
CA GLN A 238 -9.85 10.58 -33.42
C GLN A 238 -10.25 11.98 -32.96
N LYS A 239 -10.99 12.09 -31.84
CA LYS A 239 -11.50 13.38 -31.35
C LYS A 239 -10.39 14.28 -30.78
N PHE A 240 -9.47 13.71 -30.00
CA PHE A 240 -8.47 14.48 -29.26
C PHE A 240 -7.06 14.38 -29.85
N GLY A 241 -6.84 13.54 -30.87
CA GLY A 241 -5.58 13.44 -31.59
C GLY A 241 -4.42 12.87 -30.76
N TRP A 242 -4.71 12.00 -29.78
CA TRP A 242 -3.71 11.50 -28.84
C TRP A 242 -3.79 9.99 -28.63
N ASP A 243 -2.74 9.24 -29.00
CA ASP A 243 -2.68 7.79 -28.84
C ASP A 243 -2.54 7.30 -27.39
N GLY A 244 -2.32 8.22 -26.43
CA GLY A 244 -2.11 7.86 -25.03
C GLY A 244 -3.31 7.17 -24.36
N PHE A 245 -4.52 7.28 -24.93
CA PHE A 245 -5.71 6.53 -24.49
C PHE A 245 -5.53 5.02 -24.64
N ARG A 246 -4.69 4.55 -25.58
CA ARG A 246 -4.44 3.12 -25.81
C ARG A 246 -3.81 2.40 -24.61
N ARG A 247 -3.29 3.14 -23.61
CA ARG A 247 -2.78 2.61 -22.34
C ARG A 247 -3.88 2.07 -21.41
N GLU A 248 -5.14 2.32 -21.76
CA GLU A 248 -6.33 1.82 -21.07
C GLU A 248 -6.80 0.45 -21.61
N LYS A 249 -6.05 -0.12 -22.57
CA LYS A 249 -6.30 -1.45 -23.14
C LYS A 249 -5.38 -2.52 -22.52
N PRO A 250 -5.75 -3.81 -22.60
CA PRO A 250 -7.08 -4.29 -22.93
C PRO A 250 -8.07 -3.99 -21.80
N GLN A 251 -9.33 -3.76 -22.16
CA GLN A 251 -10.40 -3.84 -21.17
C GLN A 251 -10.46 -5.28 -20.63
N HIS A 252 -10.60 -5.44 -19.32
CA HIS A 252 -10.56 -6.75 -18.68
C HIS A 252 -11.41 -6.77 -17.42
N GLU A 253 -11.86 -7.97 -17.06
CA GLU A 253 -12.63 -8.19 -15.85
C GLU A 253 -11.73 -8.20 -14.62
N VAL A 254 -12.14 -7.47 -13.58
CA VAL A 254 -11.48 -7.43 -12.27
C VAL A 254 -12.51 -7.65 -11.17
N LYS A 255 -12.20 -8.58 -10.26
CA LYS A 255 -12.98 -8.84 -9.05
C LYS A 255 -12.37 -8.08 -7.87
N VAL A 256 -13.13 -7.16 -7.30
CA VAL A 256 -12.71 -6.33 -6.16
C VAL A 256 -13.41 -6.83 -4.90
N GLN A 257 -12.64 -7.08 -3.84
CA GLN A 257 -13.20 -7.42 -2.52
C GLN A 257 -13.82 -6.18 -1.87
N SER A 258 -14.68 -6.34 -0.87
CA SER A 258 -15.22 -5.20 -0.15
C SER A 258 -14.14 -4.51 0.69
N PHE A 259 -14.24 -3.18 0.77
CA PHE A 259 -13.30 -2.34 1.50
C PHE A 259 -13.99 -1.03 1.92
N PHE A 260 -13.30 -0.21 2.71
CA PHE A 260 -13.74 1.14 2.98
C PHE A 260 -12.87 2.15 2.23
N MET A 261 -13.48 3.18 1.66
CA MET A 261 -12.79 4.28 0.98
C MET A 261 -13.17 5.62 1.57
N GLY A 262 -12.23 6.56 1.65
CA GLY A 262 -12.50 7.93 2.04
C GLY A 262 -13.60 8.53 1.16
N LYS A 263 -14.65 9.06 1.80
CA LYS A 263 -15.79 9.72 1.14
C LYS A 263 -15.34 10.84 0.19
N TYR A 264 -14.24 11.48 0.57
CA TYR A 264 -13.59 12.59 -0.11
C TYR A 264 -12.09 12.31 -0.28
N PRO A 265 -11.40 13.06 -1.16
CA PRO A 265 -9.95 13.24 -1.04
C PRO A 265 -9.59 13.76 0.36
N VAL A 266 -8.40 13.40 0.86
CA VAL A 266 -7.92 13.85 2.17
C VAL A 266 -7.90 15.37 2.21
N THR A 267 -8.53 15.98 3.22
CA THR A 267 -8.61 17.43 3.36
C THR A 267 -7.37 18.02 4.02
N GLN A 268 -7.15 19.32 3.87
CA GLN A 268 -6.06 20.02 4.53
C GLN A 268 -6.16 19.95 6.06
N ALA A 269 -7.37 19.98 6.63
CA ALA A 269 -7.56 19.78 8.07
C ALA A 269 -7.14 18.37 8.52
N GLN A 270 -7.57 17.33 7.79
CA GLN A 270 -7.19 15.94 8.07
C GLN A 270 -5.68 15.74 7.94
N TRP A 271 -5.07 16.29 6.88
CA TRP A 271 -3.62 16.31 6.67
C TRP A 271 -2.87 16.87 7.87
N LYS A 272 -3.22 18.08 8.33
CA LYS A 272 -2.56 18.76 9.45
C LYS A 272 -2.60 17.91 10.73
N ARG A 273 -3.72 17.20 10.99
CA ARG A 273 -3.85 16.32 12.15
C ARG A 273 -2.90 15.13 12.08
N VAL A 274 -2.88 14.42 10.96
CA VAL A 274 -2.06 13.21 10.79
C VAL A 274 -0.59 13.55 10.63
N ALA A 275 -0.24 14.65 9.95
CA ALA A 275 1.13 15.12 9.83
C ALA A 275 1.75 15.59 11.17
N ALA A 276 0.93 15.88 12.17
CA ALA A 276 1.37 16.18 13.53
C ALA A 276 1.58 14.94 14.42
N LEU A 277 1.14 13.75 13.97
CA LEU A 277 1.38 12.49 14.69
C LEU A 277 2.86 12.10 14.65
N PRO A 278 3.32 11.23 15.57
CA PRO A 278 4.68 10.71 15.53
C PRO A 278 5.04 10.16 14.15
N LYS A 279 6.22 10.56 13.67
CA LYS A 279 6.78 10.09 12.41
C LYS A 279 6.97 8.58 12.43
N VAL A 280 6.62 7.93 11.32
CA VAL A 280 6.92 6.51 11.08
C VAL A 280 8.17 6.38 10.23
N ASN A 281 8.14 6.87 8.99
CA ASN A 281 9.22 6.70 8.01
C ASN A 281 9.84 8.03 7.56
N ARG A 282 9.05 9.10 7.43
CA ARG A 282 9.52 10.42 6.92
C ARG A 282 8.80 11.61 7.53
N ASP A 283 9.44 12.77 7.44
CA ASP A 283 8.84 14.04 7.88
C ASP A 283 7.78 14.52 6.89
N LEU A 284 6.69 15.09 7.41
CA LEU A 284 5.61 15.67 6.63
C LEU A 284 5.57 17.17 6.86
N LYS A 285 5.51 17.95 5.77
CA LYS A 285 5.22 19.38 5.84
C LYS A 285 3.76 19.55 6.27
N ALA A 286 3.52 20.27 7.37
CA ALA A 286 2.18 20.40 7.95
C ALA A 286 1.19 21.15 7.05
N ASP A 287 1.66 22.09 6.24
CA ASP A 287 0.81 22.88 5.33
C ASP A 287 1.43 22.95 3.91
N PRO A 288 1.34 21.86 3.12
CA PRO A 288 1.98 21.77 1.83
C PRO A 288 1.24 22.52 0.73
N SER A 289 -0.09 22.61 0.83
CA SER A 289 -0.99 23.02 -0.25
C SER A 289 -0.84 24.47 -0.67
N LYS A 290 -0.96 24.75 -1.97
CA LYS A 290 -1.04 26.08 -2.56
C LYS A 290 -2.38 26.76 -2.29
N PHE A 291 -3.49 26.10 -2.58
CA PHE A 291 -4.83 26.67 -2.45
C PHE A 291 -5.34 26.43 -1.04
N LYS A 292 -5.62 27.48 -0.26
CA LYS A 292 -5.87 27.33 1.18
C LYS A 292 -7.34 27.13 1.50
N GLY A 293 -7.61 26.18 2.40
CA GLY A 293 -8.93 25.98 2.99
C GLY A 293 -9.01 24.63 3.69
N ASP A 294 -9.47 24.61 4.94
CA ASP A 294 -9.45 23.40 5.76
C ASP A 294 -10.27 22.24 5.18
N LYS A 295 -11.34 22.56 4.42
CA LYS A 295 -12.16 21.58 3.69
C LYS A 295 -11.74 21.35 2.24
N ARG A 296 -10.68 21.99 1.77
CA ARG A 296 -10.12 21.70 0.43
C ARG A 296 -9.26 20.44 0.50
N ALA A 297 -9.18 19.73 -0.61
CA ALA A 297 -8.24 18.62 -0.75
C ALA A 297 -6.81 19.08 -0.47
N VAL A 298 -6.03 18.25 0.22
CA VAL A 298 -4.59 18.48 0.35
C VAL A 298 -3.94 18.21 -1.00
N GLU A 299 -3.16 19.19 -1.48
CA GLU A 299 -2.30 19.05 -2.66
C GLU A 299 -0.84 19.45 -2.36
N GLN A 300 0.05 19.32 -3.35
CA GLN A 300 1.51 19.39 -3.21
C GLN A 300 2.10 18.31 -2.30
N VAL A 301 1.45 17.15 -2.28
CA VAL A 301 1.89 15.93 -1.60
C VAL A 301 2.35 14.90 -2.62
N SER A 302 3.50 14.29 -2.35
CA SER A 302 4.03 13.20 -3.14
C SER A 302 3.42 11.87 -2.71
N TRP A 303 3.53 10.86 -3.56
CA TRP A 303 3.08 9.50 -3.23
C TRP A 303 3.71 9.02 -1.91
N ASN A 304 4.99 9.33 -1.76
CA ASN A 304 5.76 9.05 -0.57
C ASN A 304 5.16 9.67 0.71
N ASP A 305 4.66 10.90 0.64
CA ASP A 305 4.03 11.52 1.80
C ASP A 305 2.64 10.96 2.07
N ALA A 306 1.92 10.61 1.00
CA ALA A 306 0.59 10.01 1.11
C ALA A 306 0.67 8.62 1.79
N VAL A 307 1.73 7.84 1.50
CA VAL A 307 2.03 6.60 2.23
C VAL A 307 2.38 6.87 3.69
N GLU A 308 3.26 7.83 3.98
CA GLU A 308 3.56 8.21 5.38
C GLU A 308 2.31 8.65 6.15
N PHE A 309 1.41 9.39 5.50
CA PHE A 309 0.12 9.75 6.09
C PHE A 309 -0.68 8.49 6.45
N CYS A 310 -0.75 7.51 5.55
CA CYS A 310 -1.42 6.23 5.82
C CYS A 310 -0.76 5.45 6.96
N ASP A 311 0.56 5.42 7.02
CA ASP A 311 1.33 4.75 8.09
C ASP A 311 1.08 5.39 9.45
N ARG A 312 1.10 6.73 9.53
CA ARG A 312 0.79 7.48 10.75
C ARG A 312 -0.66 7.33 11.18
N LEU A 313 -1.60 7.31 10.24
CA LEU A 313 -3.00 7.10 10.55
C LEU A 313 -3.24 5.67 11.09
N SER A 314 -2.57 4.68 10.51
CA SER A 314 -2.63 3.29 10.95
C SER A 314 -2.06 3.11 12.36
N SER A 315 -1.04 3.89 12.76
CA SER A 315 -0.50 3.84 14.13
C SER A 315 -1.39 4.51 15.17
N LEU A 316 -2.27 5.42 14.76
CA LEU A 316 -3.23 6.10 15.65
C LEU A 316 -4.50 5.28 15.89
N SER A 317 -4.93 4.45 14.93
CA SER A 317 -6.29 3.91 14.95
C SER A 317 -6.56 3.13 16.24
N LYS A 318 -7.57 3.60 16.97
CA LYS A 318 -8.03 3.00 18.25
C LYS A 318 -8.59 1.59 18.04
N TYR A 319 -8.97 1.28 16.80
CA TYR A 319 -9.38 -0.05 16.39
C TYR A 319 -8.13 -0.85 16.02
N ALA A 320 -7.72 -1.77 16.90
CA ALA A 320 -6.69 -2.74 16.59
C ALA A 320 -7.00 -3.39 15.21
N ASN A 321 -6.03 -3.35 14.29
CA ASN A 321 -6.05 -3.96 12.96
C ASN A 321 -6.59 -3.13 11.76
N LYS A 322 -6.85 -1.81 11.88
CA LYS A 322 -7.13 -0.99 10.68
C LYS A 322 -5.84 -0.51 10.00
N GLN A 323 -5.47 -1.17 8.91
CA GLN A 323 -4.39 -0.72 8.03
C GLN A 323 -4.94 0.22 6.96
N TYR A 324 -4.59 1.50 7.06
CA TYR A 324 -4.86 2.48 6.02
C TYR A 324 -3.78 2.43 4.95
N ARG A 325 -4.18 2.62 3.70
CA ARG A 325 -3.29 2.67 2.55
C ARG A 325 -3.90 3.50 1.43
N LEU A 326 -3.11 3.74 0.39
CA LEU A 326 -3.64 4.21 -0.89
C LEU A 326 -4.48 3.10 -1.56
N PRO A 327 -5.52 3.46 -2.33
CA PRO A 327 -6.25 2.48 -3.12
C PRO A 327 -5.33 1.85 -4.16
N SER A 328 -5.59 0.58 -4.52
CA SER A 328 -5.09 0.09 -5.79
C SER A 328 -5.75 0.84 -6.94
N GLU A 329 -5.13 0.82 -8.11
CA GLU A 329 -5.71 1.40 -9.30
C GLU A 329 -7.08 0.77 -9.63
N ALA A 330 -7.19 -0.54 -9.45
CA ALA A 330 -8.43 -1.29 -9.64
C ALA A 330 -9.53 -0.90 -8.64
N GLU A 331 -9.20 -0.77 -7.36
CA GLU A 331 -10.13 -0.29 -6.33
C GLU A 331 -10.61 1.11 -6.63
N TRP A 332 -9.71 2.00 -7.06
CA TRP A 332 -10.06 3.37 -7.40
C TRP A 332 -11.02 3.42 -8.60
N GLU A 333 -10.73 2.70 -9.69
CA GLU A 333 -11.60 2.72 -10.88
C GLU A 333 -12.96 2.05 -10.61
N TYR A 334 -12.97 0.93 -9.89
CA TYR A 334 -14.20 0.27 -9.46
C TYR A 334 -15.09 1.24 -8.66
N ALA A 335 -14.48 1.89 -7.66
CA ALA A 335 -15.15 2.84 -6.81
C ALA A 335 -15.63 4.08 -7.58
N CYS A 336 -14.83 4.59 -8.53
CA CYS A 336 -15.18 5.73 -9.39
C CYS A 336 -16.40 5.42 -10.26
N ARG A 337 -16.41 4.25 -10.91
CA ARG A 337 -17.48 3.80 -11.80
C ARG A 337 -18.78 3.58 -11.05
N ALA A 338 -18.75 3.06 -9.82
CA ALA A 338 -19.93 2.77 -9.02
C ALA A 338 -21.04 2.07 -9.84
N SER A 339 -20.67 0.93 -10.44
CA SER A 339 -21.51 0.10 -11.32
C SER A 339 -21.90 0.70 -12.68
N THR A 340 -21.23 1.76 -13.13
CA THR A 340 -21.43 2.33 -14.48
C THR A 340 -20.33 1.92 -15.46
N ASN A 341 -20.70 1.77 -16.73
CA ASN A 341 -19.77 1.49 -17.83
C ASN A 341 -19.51 2.72 -18.72
N THR A 342 -20.13 3.86 -18.39
CA THR A 342 -19.94 5.12 -19.11
C THR A 342 -18.59 5.78 -18.76
N PRO A 343 -18.09 6.73 -19.57
CA PRO A 343 -16.84 7.43 -19.29
C PRO A 343 -16.81 8.12 -17.92
N PHE A 344 -17.96 8.61 -17.44
CA PHE A 344 -18.13 9.19 -16.13
C PHE A 344 -19.30 8.54 -15.39
N HIS A 345 -19.31 8.59 -14.05
CA HIS A 345 -20.43 8.00 -13.30
C HIS A 345 -21.77 8.71 -13.55
N PHE A 346 -21.75 9.97 -14.01
CA PHE A 346 -22.95 10.72 -14.38
C PHE A 346 -23.47 10.37 -15.78
N GLY A 347 -22.67 9.71 -16.64
CA GLY A 347 -23.10 9.32 -17.98
C GLY A 347 -22.04 9.58 -19.06
N GLU A 348 -22.51 9.90 -20.26
CA GLU A 348 -21.68 10.02 -21.47
C GLU A 348 -20.84 11.30 -21.53
N THR A 349 -21.07 12.27 -20.62
CA THR A 349 -20.35 13.54 -20.58
C THR A 349 -20.21 14.10 -19.17
N ILE A 350 -19.47 15.21 -19.05
CA ILE A 350 -19.15 15.93 -17.82
C ILE A 350 -19.35 17.44 -18.03
N THR A 351 -19.89 18.14 -17.04
CA THR A 351 -20.05 19.61 -17.06
C THR A 351 -19.45 20.21 -15.80
N THR A 352 -19.12 21.51 -15.81
CA THR A 352 -18.55 22.20 -14.64
C THR A 352 -19.49 22.28 -13.43
N GLU A 353 -20.77 21.93 -13.59
CA GLU A 353 -21.75 21.79 -12.49
C GLU A 353 -21.67 20.40 -11.81
N LEU A 354 -20.96 19.44 -12.40
CA LEU A 354 -20.83 18.06 -11.92
C LEU A 354 -19.45 17.74 -11.36
N ALA A 355 -18.45 18.58 -11.65
CA ALA A 355 -17.07 18.37 -11.28
C ALA A 355 -16.25 19.65 -11.45
N ASN A 356 -15.15 19.77 -10.69
CA ASN A 356 -14.18 20.85 -10.85
C ASN A 356 -13.07 20.46 -11.83
N PHE A 357 -13.10 21.01 -13.05
CA PHE A 357 -12.08 20.78 -14.08
C PHE A 357 -11.98 21.98 -15.05
N ASN A 358 -11.12 21.89 -16.06
CA ASN A 358 -11.00 22.90 -17.10
C ASN A 358 -12.17 22.82 -18.11
N GLY A 359 -13.15 23.70 -17.97
CA GLY A 359 -14.34 23.79 -18.83
C GLY A 359 -14.14 24.43 -20.21
N ASP A 360 -12.91 24.75 -20.62
CA ASP A 360 -12.61 25.42 -21.91
C ASP A 360 -12.79 24.50 -23.14
N SER A 361 -12.89 23.18 -22.93
CA SER A 361 -13.15 22.16 -23.95
C SER A 361 -14.30 21.22 -23.54
N THR A 362 -14.78 20.40 -24.48
CA THR A 362 -15.95 19.53 -24.29
C THR A 362 -15.62 18.07 -24.62
N TYR A 363 -16.15 17.16 -23.82
CA TYR A 363 -16.05 15.72 -24.00
C TYR A 363 -17.04 15.16 -25.02
N ALA A 364 -18.26 15.68 -25.06
CA ALA A 364 -19.31 15.28 -25.99
C ALA A 364 -19.95 16.53 -26.64
N SER A 365 -21.27 16.70 -26.49
CA SER A 365 -22.07 17.77 -27.08
C SER A 365 -22.57 18.78 -26.05
N GLU A 366 -22.06 18.71 -24.82
CA GLU A 366 -22.35 19.66 -23.75
C GLU A 366 -21.74 21.04 -24.04
N PRO A 367 -22.32 22.12 -23.50
CA PRO A 367 -21.74 23.45 -23.62
C PRO A 367 -20.44 23.56 -22.82
N LYS A 368 -19.53 24.43 -23.27
CA LYS A 368 -18.36 24.83 -22.49
C LYS A 368 -18.79 25.44 -21.17
N GLY A 369 -18.04 25.14 -20.11
CA GLY A 369 -18.31 25.61 -18.75
C GLY A 369 -17.28 26.61 -18.25
N LYS A 370 -17.57 27.25 -17.11
CA LYS A 370 -16.61 28.14 -16.45
C LYS A 370 -15.67 27.31 -15.59
N LYS A 371 -14.36 27.34 -15.88
CA LYS A 371 -13.34 26.74 -14.99
C LYS A 371 -13.23 27.52 -13.68
N CYS A 372 -13.03 26.80 -12.57
CA CYS A 372 -12.75 27.41 -11.26
C CYS A 372 -11.33 28.02 -11.22
N GLY A 373 -10.34 27.30 -11.77
CA GLY A 373 -8.93 27.71 -11.78
C GLY A 373 -8.17 27.41 -10.49
N GLU A 374 -8.79 26.69 -9.56
CA GLU A 374 -8.24 26.25 -8.28
C GLU A 374 -9.01 25.04 -7.76
N THR A 375 -8.53 24.39 -6.70
CA THR A 375 -9.29 23.36 -5.99
C THR A 375 -10.59 23.92 -5.41
N THR A 376 -11.54 23.07 -5.07
CA THR A 376 -12.78 23.45 -4.36
C THR A 376 -12.85 22.70 -3.03
N GLU A 377 -13.77 23.10 -2.14
CA GLU A 377 -14.06 22.30 -0.95
C GLU A 377 -14.55 20.91 -1.39
N VAL A 378 -14.09 19.87 -0.70
CA VAL A 378 -14.51 18.50 -1.01
C VAL A 378 -16.02 18.36 -0.82
N GLY A 379 -16.65 17.57 -1.69
CA GLY A 379 -18.09 17.37 -1.65
C GLY A 379 -18.94 18.50 -2.24
N SER A 380 -18.32 19.44 -2.98
CA SER A 380 -19.04 20.53 -3.64
C SER A 380 -19.93 20.05 -4.82
N PHE A 381 -19.67 18.85 -5.34
CA PHE A 381 -20.36 18.27 -6.49
C PHE A 381 -21.11 16.99 -6.11
N PRO A 382 -22.10 16.54 -6.91
CA PRO A 382 -22.84 15.32 -6.61
C PRO A 382 -21.94 14.07 -6.50
N PRO A 383 -22.26 13.13 -5.59
CA PRO A 383 -21.52 11.88 -5.46
C PRO A 383 -21.94 10.84 -6.51
N ASN A 384 -21.12 9.80 -6.63
CA ASN A 384 -21.42 8.64 -7.44
C ASN A 384 -22.34 7.63 -6.73
N GLY A 385 -22.61 6.49 -7.39
CA GLY A 385 -23.51 5.45 -6.89
C GLY A 385 -23.12 4.83 -5.54
N PHE A 386 -21.85 4.93 -5.15
CA PHE A 386 -21.36 4.46 -3.85
C PHE A 386 -21.29 5.56 -2.79
N GLY A 387 -21.69 6.80 -3.10
CA GLY A 387 -21.62 7.91 -2.16
C GLY A 387 -20.24 8.55 -2.05
N LEU A 388 -19.38 8.34 -3.05
CA LEU A 388 -18.06 8.96 -3.12
C LEU A 388 -18.11 10.25 -3.94
N TYR A 389 -17.42 11.26 -3.43
CA TYR A 389 -17.38 12.60 -4.01
C TYR A 389 -16.04 12.87 -4.71
N ASP A 390 -16.06 13.83 -5.61
CA ASP A 390 -14.87 14.33 -6.32
C ASP A 390 -14.08 13.24 -7.06
N MET A 391 -14.77 12.18 -7.53
CA MET A 391 -14.14 11.09 -8.31
C MET A 391 -13.77 11.51 -9.74
N HIS A 392 -14.20 12.69 -10.17
CA HIS A 392 -13.87 13.30 -11.46
C HIS A 392 -13.46 14.76 -11.21
N GLY A 393 -12.19 15.10 -11.44
CA GLY A 393 -11.65 16.44 -11.25
C GLY A 393 -11.18 16.75 -9.82
N ASN A 394 -11.16 18.04 -9.48
CA ASN A 394 -10.61 18.64 -8.25
C ASN A 394 -9.09 18.41 -8.08
N VAL A 395 -8.66 17.19 -7.77
CA VAL A 395 -7.23 16.80 -7.71
C VAL A 395 -7.03 15.39 -8.26
N TRP A 396 -5.90 15.17 -8.92
CA TRP A 396 -5.44 13.82 -9.25
C TRP A 396 -5.10 13.08 -7.96
N GLU A 397 -5.35 11.78 -7.93
CA GLU A 397 -5.21 11.01 -6.70
C GLU A 397 -4.23 9.86 -6.84
N TRP A 398 -3.26 9.80 -5.93
CA TRP A 398 -2.27 8.74 -5.88
C TRP A 398 -2.90 7.36 -5.65
N CYS A 399 -2.51 6.39 -6.45
CA CYS A 399 -2.77 4.97 -6.25
C CYS A 399 -1.49 4.24 -5.79
N GLN A 400 -1.64 3.04 -5.25
CA GLN A 400 -0.51 2.21 -4.80
C GLN A 400 0.37 1.73 -5.98
N ASP A 401 -0.26 1.50 -7.12
CA ASP A 401 0.27 0.84 -8.31
C ASP A 401 1.46 1.55 -8.97
N ASN A 402 2.34 0.74 -9.52
CA ASN A 402 3.39 1.18 -10.43
C ASN A 402 2.81 1.51 -11.82
N ARG A 403 3.48 2.42 -12.53
CA ARG A 403 3.11 2.74 -13.91
C ARG A 403 3.38 1.56 -14.82
N HIS A 404 2.36 1.16 -15.58
CA HIS A 404 2.47 0.23 -16.69
C HIS A 404 1.92 0.85 -17.98
N ASP A 405 2.45 0.45 -19.14
CA ASP A 405 2.06 1.02 -20.45
C ASP A 405 0.70 0.52 -20.96
N SER A 406 0.17 -0.55 -20.38
CA SER A 406 -1.13 -1.13 -20.73
C SER A 406 -1.65 -2.00 -19.59
N TYR A 407 -2.80 -2.64 -19.75
CA TYR A 407 -3.34 -3.67 -18.85
C TYR A 407 -2.94 -5.11 -19.23
N LYS A 408 -1.98 -5.28 -20.15
CA LYS A 408 -1.49 -6.62 -20.52
C LYS A 408 -0.76 -7.24 -19.32
N GLY A 409 -1.39 -8.25 -18.70
CA GLY A 409 -0.86 -8.91 -17.51
C GLY A 409 -1.28 -8.25 -16.19
N ALA A 410 -2.26 -7.34 -16.20
CA ALA A 410 -2.78 -6.72 -14.99
C ALA A 410 -3.41 -7.76 -14.03
N PRO A 411 -3.28 -7.57 -12.70
CA PRO A 411 -4.01 -8.35 -11.72
C PRO A 411 -5.52 -8.26 -11.94
N ARG A 412 -6.23 -9.36 -11.63
CA ARG A 412 -7.69 -9.47 -11.81
C ARG A 412 -8.46 -9.60 -10.50
N ASP A 413 -7.78 -9.47 -9.37
CA ASP A 413 -8.30 -9.66 -8.02
C ASP A 413 -8.39 -8.36 -7.20
N GLY A 414 -8.23 -7.21 -7.89
CA GLY A 414 -8.27 -5.89 -7.26
C GLY A 414 -7.00 -5.51 -6.52
N SER A 415 -5.99 -6.39 -6.45
CA SER A 415 -4.70 -6.07 -5.84
C SER A 415 -3.93 -5.02 -6.65
N ALA A 416 -3.07 -4.26 -5.97
CA ALA A 416 -2.20 -3.30 -6.63
C ALA A 416 -1.17 -4.01 -7.52
N TRP A 417 -0.97 -3.48 -8.72
CA TRP A 417 0.05 -3.95 -9.64
C TRP A 417 1.41 -3.33 -9.28
N ILE A 418 2.18 -4.09 -8.51
CA ILE A 418 3.49 -3.69 -8.00
C ILE A 418 4.58 -4.47 -8.73
N ASP A 419 5.60 -3.75 -9.17
CA ASP A 419 6.82 -4.30 -9.74
C ASP A 419 8.06 -3.75 -8.99
N ASN A 420 9.25 -4.00 -9.53
CA ASN A 420 10.50 -3.55 -8.91
C ASN A 420 10.84 -2.08 -9.25
N ASP A 421 10.04 -1.39 -10.06
CA ASP A 421 10.17 0.06 -10.21
C ASP A 421 9.61 0.72 -8.95
N ASN A 422 10.33 1.67 -8.36
CA ASN A 422 9.84 2.41 -7.21
C ASN A 422 9.66 3.91 -7.51
N GLN A 423 9.93 4.32 -8.75
CA GLN A 423 10.07 5.73 -9.08
C GLN A 423 8.80 6.34 -9.64
N THR A 424 7.95 5.57 -10.33
CA THR A 424 6.76 6.10 -11.00
C THR A 424 5.48 5.43 -10.52
N ARG A 425 4.51 6.24 -10.08
CA ARG A 425 3.26 5.80 -9.46
C ARG A 425 2.05 6.31 -10.24
N LEU A 426 0.96 5.55 -10.21
CA LEU A 426 -0.27 5.91 -10.93
C LEU A 426 -1.11 6.94 -10.17
N LEU A 427 -1.84 7.71 -10.97
CA LEU A 427 -2.77 8.76 -10.57
C LEU A 427 -4.06 8.59 -11.34
N ARG A 428 -5.18 8.87 -10.67
CA ARG A 428 -6.53 8.79 -11.25
C ARG A 428 -7.37 10.04 -10.98
N GLY A 429 -8.41 10.24 -11.79
CA GLY A 429 -9.51 11.18 -11.53
C GLY A 429 -9.49 12.51 -12.26
N GLY A 430 -8.35 13.01 -12.75
CA GLY A 430 -8.27 14.38 -13.27
C GLY A 430 -8.12 15.41 -12.15
N SER A 431 -8.12 16.70 -12.49
CA SER A 431 -7.96 17.80 -11.53
C SER A 431 -8.70 19.05 -11.98
N TRP A 432 -8.71 20.09 -11.14
CA TRP A 432 -9.23 21.42 -11.46
C TRP A 432 -8.67 22.03 -12.75
N PHE A 433 -7.46 21.63 -13.14
CA PHE A 433 -6.78 22.09 -14.36
C PHE A 433 -6.94 21.14 -15.55
N SER A 434 -7.45 19.94 -15.32
CA SER A 434 -7.51 18.90 -16.35
C SER A 434 -8.64 19.17 -17.33
N ASN A 435 -8.39 18.92 -18.61
CA ASN A 435 -9.45 18.84 -19.61
C ASN A 435 -10.39 17.65 -19.32
N PRO A 436 -11.63 17.65 -19.84
CA PRO A 436 -12.63 16.65 -19.47
C PRO A 436 -12.26 15.21 -19.87
N GLU A 437 -11.52 14.99 -20.96
CA GLU A 437 -11.04 13.65 -21.37
C GLU A 437 -10.10 12.99 -20.34
N ASN A 438 -9.46 13.81 -19.51
CA ASN A 438 -8.57 13.38 -18.45
C ASN A 438 -9.31 13.12 -17.11
N CYS A 439 -10.59 13.48 -17.03
CA CYS A 439 -11.42 13.27 -15.84
C CYS A 439 -12.25 11.98 -15.92
N ARG A 440 -12.10 11.18 -16.98
CA ARG A 440 -12.83 9.91 -17.14
C ARG A 440 -12.43 8.89 -16.08
N SER A 441 -13.36 7.99 -15.78
CA SER A 441 -13.13 6.88 -14.85
C SER A 441 -11.92 6.04 -15.22
N ALA A 442 -11.67 5.82 -16.52
CA ALA A 442 -10.57 4.99 -17.02
C ALA A 442 -9.25 5.74 -17.26
N CYS A 443 -9.23 7.08 -17.14
CA CYS A 443 -8.03 7.83 -17.49
C CYS A 443 -6.91 7.55 -16.47
N ARG A 444 -5.71 7.26 -17.00
CA ARG A 444 -4.51 6.93 -16.22
C ARG A 444 -3.46 8.01 -16.43
N LEU A 445 -2.93 8.56 -15.35
CA LEU A 445 -1.75 9.41 -15.36
C LEU A 445 -0.68 8.81 -14.44
N SER A 446 0.55 9.24 -14.59
CA SER A 446 1.65 8.78 -13.77
C SER A 446 2.66 9.89 -13.55
N PHE A 447 3.16 10.01 -12.33
CA PHE A 447 4.27 10.90 -11.99
C PHE A 447 5.27 10.19 -11.10
N SER A 448 6.42 10.84 -10.91
CA SER A 448 7.42 10.32 -9.98
C SER A 448 6.86 10.28 -8.56
N CYS A 449 7.23 9.27 -7.77
CA CYS A 449 6.77 9.07 -6.39
C CYS A 449 7.21 10.20 -5.43
N VAL A 450 8.13 11.08 -5.87
CA VAL A 450 8.57 12.29 -5.15
C VAL A 450 7.96 13.59 -5.70
N SER A 451 7.22 13.53 -6.81
CA SER A 451 6.61 14.71 -7.43
C SER A 451 5.54 15.32 -6.53
N ARG A 452 5.50 16.66 -6.48
CA ARG A 452 4.54 17.45 -5.71
C ARG A 452 3.99 18.54 -6.62
N TYR A 453 2.72 18.44 -6.98
CA TYR A 453 2.06 19.44 -7.81
C TYR A 453 0.76 19.90 -7.13
N ASP A 454 0.34 21.13 -7.44
CA ASP A 454 -0.87 21.77 -6.90
C ASP A 454 -2.19 21.22 -7.48
N LEU A 455 -2.07 20.14 -8.25
CA LEU A 455 -3.16 19.39 -8.84
C LEU A 455 -3.18 17.93 -8.38
N ILE A 456 -2.28 17.53 -7.46
CA ILE A 456 -2.16 16.14 -6.97
C ILE A 456 -2.41 16.09 -5.47
N GLY A 457 -3.40 15.29 -5.09
CA GLY A 457 -3.71 14.86 -3.74
C GLY A 457 -3.84 13.33 -3.66
N PHE A 458 -4.69 12.84 -2.78
CA PHE A 458 -5.00 11.42 -2.64
C PHE A 458 -6.26 11.20 -1.80
N ARG A 459 -6.81 10.00 -1.90
CA ARG A 459 -7.75 9.44 -0.92
C ARG A 459 -7.19 8.13 -0.38
N ILE A 460 -7.79 7.62 0.69
CA ILE A 460 -7.30 6.43 1.38
C ILE A 460 -8.36 5.33 1.44
N VAL A 461 -7.90 4.11 1.66
CA VAL A 461 -8.73 2.94 1.89
C VAL A 461 -8.26 2.15 3.11
N CYS A 462 -9.13 1.32 3.67
CA CYS A 462 -8.78 0.27 4.62
C CYS A 462 -9.66 -0.96 4.40
N ALA A 463 -9.23 -2.12 4.91
CA ALA A 463 -10.00 -3.36 4.78
C ALA A 463 -11.37 -3.26 5.46
N ALA A 464 -12.40 -3.85 4.84
CA ALA A 464 -13.63 -4.19 5.53
C ALA A 464 -13.37 -5.49 6.29
N GLY A 465 -13.32 -5.45 7.63
CA GLY A 465 -13.16 -6.66 8.42
C GLY A 465 -14.24 -7.66 8.06
N ARG A 466 -13.88 -8.94 7.81
CA ARG A 466 -14.87 -9.98 7.52
C ARG A 466 -15.78 -10.15 8.74
N THR A 467 -17.04 -9.74 8.63
CA THR A 467 -18.11 -10.34 9.44
C THR A 467 -18.22 -11.80 8.99
N LEU A 468 -17.61 -12.70 9.75
CA LEU A 468 -17.86 -14.14 9.69
C LEU A 468 -18.88 -14.52 10.74
#